data_AF-A0A380DVK6-F1
#
_entry.id   AF-A0A380DVK6-F1
#
_cell.length_a   1.000
_cell.length_b   1.000
_cell.length_c   1.000
_cell.angle_alpha   90.00
_cell.angle_beta   90.00
_cell.angle_gamma   90.00
#
_symmetry.space_group_name_H-M   'P 1'
#
loop_
_entity.id
_entity.type
_entity.pdbx_description
1 polymer ?
#
loop_
_entity_poly.entity_id
_entity_poly.type
_entity_poly.pdbx_seq_one_letter_code
_entity_poly.pdbx_strand_id
1 'polypeptide(L)'
;MQQSDIISAAKKYMESIHQNDYTGHDIAHVYRVTALAKSIAENEGVNDTLVIELACLLHDTVDEKVVDANKQYVELKSFLSSLSLSTEDQEHILFIINNMSYRQW
;
A
#
# COMPACT_ATOMS: atom_id res chain seq x y z
N MET A 1 -11.87 0.11 14.00
CA MET A 1 -12.45 -0.01 12.64
C MET A 1 -12.45 -1.48 12.25
N GLN A 2 -13.38 -1.93 11.41
CA GLN A 2 -13.29 -3.29 10.84
C GLN A 2 -12.19 -3.33 9.78
N GLN A 3 -11.56 -4.49 9.55
CA GLN A 3 -10.52 -4.64 8.51
C GLN A 3 -10.99 -4.17 7.12
N SER A 4 -12.26 -4.43 6.78
CA SER A 4 -12.88 -3.96 5.54
C SER A 4 -12.90 -2.44 5.39
N ASP A 5 -13.07 -1.70 6.50
CA ASP A 5 -13.11 -0.24 6.48
C ASP A 5 -11.71 0.32 6.25
N ILE A 6 -10.70 -0.29 6.86
CA ILE A 6 -9.30 0.08 6.72
C ILE A 6 -8.84 -0.13 5.27
N ILE A 7 -9.13 -1.30 4.70
CA ILE A 7 -8.82 -1.60 3.30
C ILE A 7 -9.55 -0.64 2.35
N SER A 8 -10.82 -0.31 2.64
CA SER A 8 -11.58 0.64 1.83
C SER A 8 -11.00 2.05 1.90
N ALA A 9 -10.52 2.48 3.06
CA ALA A 9 -9.84 3.76 3.22
C ALA A 9 -8.52 3.79 2.43
N ALA A 10 -7.73 2.72 2.49
CA ALA A 10 -6.48 2.59 1.74
C ALA A 10 -6.69 2.63 0.23
N LYS A 11 -7.74 1.96 -0.29
CA LYS A 11 -8.12 2.04 -1.70
C LYS A 11 -8.42 3.47 -2.14
N LYS A 12 -9.26 4.18 -1.38
CA LYS A 12 -9.60 5.58 -1.69
C LYS A 12 -8.39 6.50 -1.67
N TYR A 13 -7.49 6.30 -0.70
CA TYR A 13 -6.25 7.04 -0.61
C TYR A 13 -5.38 6.82 -1.85
N MET A 14 -5.14 5.55 -2.22
CA MET A 14 -4.40 5.18 -3.43
C MET A 14 -5.05 5.77 -4.69
N GLU A 15 -6.36 5.60 -4.86
CA GLU A 15 -7.09 6.14 -6.01
C GLU A 15 -6.95 7.67 -6.10
N SER A 16 -6.98 8.39 -4.96
CA SER A 16 -6.81 9.85 -4.95
C SER A 16 -5.43 10.33 -5.40
N ILE A 17 -4.39 9.51 -5.20
CA ILE A 17 -3.02 9.80 -5.64
C ILE A 17 -2.86 9.49 -7.12
N HIS A 18 -3.39 8.36 -7.58
CA HIS A 18 -3.22 7.88 -8.96
C HIS A 18 -4.30 8.37 -9.93
N GLN A 19 -5.32 9.12 -9.48
CA GLN A 19 -6.43 9.60 -10.34
C GLN A 19 -6.00 10.45 -11.55
N ASN A 20 -4.79 11.02 -11.53
CA ASN A 20 -4.24 11.85 -12.61
C ASN A 20 -3.07 11.18 -13.35
N ASP A 21 -2.75 9.92 -13.03
CA ASP A 21 -1.68 9.18 -13.70
C ASP A 21 -2.25 8.29 -14.82
N TYR A 22 -1.76 8.50 -16.04
CA TYR A 22 -2.16 7.77 -17.25
C TYR A 22 -0.98 6.96 -17.85
N THR A 23 0.11 6.80 -17.11
CA THR A 23 1.39 6.27 -17.64
C THR A 23 1.60 4.77 -17.43
N GLY A 24 0.67 4.08 -16.75
CA GLY A 24 0.73 2.63 -16.51
C GLY A 24 1.01 2.22 -15.06
N HIS A 25 1.31 3.17 -14.16
CA HIS A 25 1.11 3.01 -12.70
C HIS A 25 -0.35 3.33 -12.33
N ASP A 26 -1.25 2.79 -13.14
CA ASP A 26 -2.67 3.04 -13.01
C ASP A 26 -3.24 2.23 -11.84
N ILE A 27 -4.39 2.67 -11.36
CA ILE A 27 -5.17 1.99 -10.31
C ILE A 27 -5.33 0.49 -10.62
N ALA A 28 -5.39 0.11 -11.90
CA ALA A 28 -5.48 -1.28 -12.32
C ALA A 28 -4.19 -2.08 -12.04
N HIS A 29 -2.99 -1.50 -12.15
CA HIS A 29 -1.73 -2.13 -11.74
C HIS A 29 -1.79 -2.52 -10.26
N VAL A 30 -2.10 -1.56 -9.39
CA VAL A 30 -2.17 -1.79 -7.94
C VAL A 30 -3.16 -2.90 -7.61
N TYR A 31 -4.36 -2.87 -8.20
CA TYR A 31 -5.36 -3.91 -7.97
C TYR A 31 -4.91 -5.31 -8.39
N ARG A 32 -4.17 -5.44 -9.51
CA ARG A 32 -3.62 -6.75 -9.93
C ARG A 32 -2.58 -7.26 -8.95
N VAL A 33 -1.69 -6.40 -8.46
CA VAL A 33 -0.68 -6.75 -7.47
C VAL A 33 -1.34 -7.20 -6.16
N THR A 34 -2.31 -6.43 -5.64
CA THR A 34 -3.03 -6.79 -4.42
C THR A 34 -3.77 -8.13 -4.55
N ALA A 35 -4.43 -8.36 -5.69
CA ALA A 35 -5.14 -9.62 -5.93
C ALA A 35 -4.20 -10.82 -5.98
N LEU A 36 -3.04 -10.67 -6.64
CA LEU A 36 -2.03 -11.72 -6.69
C LEU A 36 -1.43 -12.00 -5.32
N ALA A 37 -1.05 -10.96 -4.57
CA ALA A 37 -0.50 -11.09 -3.22
C ALA A 37 -1.47 -11.81 -2.27
N LYS A 38 -2.76 -11.49 -2.36
CA LYS A 38 -3.80 -12.20 -1.60
C LYS A 38 -3.88 -13.67 -1.96
N SER A 39 -3.88 -14.01 -3.26
CA SER A 39 -3.90 -15.41 -3.70
C SER A 39 -2.68 -16.19 -3.24
N ILE A 40 -1.49 -15.56 -3.23
CA ILE A 40 -0.26 -16.18 -2.71
C ILE A 40 -0.40 -16.39 -1.20
N ALA A 41 -0.85 -15.39 -0.45
CA ALA A 41 -1.02 -15.50 1.00
C ALA A 41 -2.00 -16.63 1.39
N GLU A 42 -3.12 -16.76 0.66
CA GLU A 42 -4.07 -17.85 0.84
C GLU A 42 -3.44 -19.22 0.59
N ASN A 43 -2.64 -19.36 -0.49
CA ASN A 43 -1.94 -20.61 -0.81
C ASN A 43 -0.85 -20.98 0.20
N GLU A 44 -0.21 -19.99 0.82
CA GLU A 44 0.79 -20.18 1.89
C GLU A 44 0.16 -20.38 3.28
N GLY A 45 -1.17 -20.36 3.39
CA GLY A 45 -1.89 -20.57 4.65
C GLY A 45 -1.85 -19.38 5.61
N VAL A 46 -1.64 -18.17 5.09
CA VAL A 46 -1.67 -16.94 5.88
C VAL A 46 -3.12 -16.53 6.16
N ASN A 47 -3.47 -16.48 7.45
CA ASN A 47 -4.85 -16.16 7.88
C ASN A 47 -5.11 -14.65 8.06
N ASP A 48 -4.07 -13.86 8.31
CA ASP A 48 -4.17 -12.41 8.44
C ASP A 48 -3.44 -11.72 7.28
N THR A 49 -4.22 -11.21 6.34
CA THR A 49 -3.71 -10.57 5.12
C THR A 49 -3.70 -9.05 5.22
N LEU A 50 -4.08 -8.46 6.36
CA LEU A 50 -4.27 -7.00 6.47
C LEU A 50 -3.00 -6.22 6.10
N VAL A 51 -1.86 -6.60 6.68
CA VAL A 51 -0.56 -5.96 6.40
C VAL A 51 -0.15 -6.14 4.94
N ILE A 52 -0.38 -7.33 4.37
CA ILE A 52 -0.04 -7.66 2.97
C ILE A 52 -0.88 -6.80 2.03
N GLU A 53 -2.20 -6.75 2.24
CA GLU A 53 -3.12 -5.99 1.40
C GLU A 53 -2.83 -4.49 1.48
N LEU A 54 -2.57 -3.95 2.67
CA LEU A 54 -2.23 -2.54 2.85
C LEU A 54 -0.90 -2.17 2.19
N ALA A 55 0.14 -2.99 2.37
CA ALA A 55 1.43 -2.78 1.72
C ALA A 55 1.28 -2.79 0.19
N CYS A 56 0.54 -3.75 -0.37
CA CYS A 56 0.32 -3.84 -1.81
C CYS A 56 -0.54 -2.68 -2.34
N LEU A 57 -1.55 -2.22 -1.61
CA LEU A 57 -2.36 -1.08 -2.03
C LEU A 57 -1.59 0.24 -2.01
N LEU A 58 -0.61 0.39 -1.12
CA LEU A 58 0.05 1.67 -0.87
C LEU A 58 1.46 1.76 -1.47
N HIS A 59 2.02 0.68 -2.03
CA HIS A 59 3.41 0.64 -2.49
C HIS A 59 3.77 1.72 -3.52
N ASP A 60 2.89 1.94 -4.49
CA ASP A 60 3.11 2.91 -5.57
C ASP A 60 2.76 4.35 -5.17
N THR A 61 2.22 4.57 -3.96
CA THR A 61 1.87 5.92 -3.49
C THR A 61 3.10 6.77 -3.11
N VAL A 62 4.29 6.16 -3.06
CA VAL A 62 5.56 6.81 -2.71
C VAL A 62 6.61 6.72 -3.83
N ASP A 63 6.25 6.26 -5.03
CA ASP A 63 7.22 6.17 -6.13
C ASP A 63 7.66 7.57 -6.60
N GLU A 64 8.96 7.83 -6.49
CA GLU A 64 9.67 9.05 -6.93
C GLU A 64 9.39 9.44 -8.39
N LYS A 65 8.98 8.48 -9.23
CA LYS A 65 8.62 8.74 -10.63
C LYS A 65 7.30 9.51 -10.77
N VAL A 66 6.44 9.43 -9.76
CA VAL A 66 5.10 10.03 -9.78
C VAL A 66 5.09 11.32 -8.95
N VAL A 67 5.93 11.41 -7.89
CA VAL A 67 5.81 12.43 -6.85
C VAL A 67 7.11 12.67 -6.02
N ASP A 68 7.14 13.70 -5.15
CA ASP A 68 8.26 13.99 -4.22
C ASP A 68 8.26 13.02 -3.01
N ALA A 69 9.03 11.93 -3.13
CA ALA A 69 9.00 10.82 -2.19
C ALA A 69 9.20 11.18 -0.70
N ASN A 70 9.98 12.21 -0.37
CA ASN A 70 10.13 12.64 1.02
C ASN A 70 8.83 13.18 1.59
N LYS A 71 8.07 13.93 0.77
CA LYS A 71 6.78 14.48 1.15
C LYS A 71 5.72 13.38 1.22
N GLN A 72 5.63 12.50 0.22
CA GLN A 72 4.65 11.41 0.28
C GLN A 72 4.91 10.43 1.41
N TYR A 73 6.16 10.18 1.78
CA TYR A 73 6.43 9.29 2.90
C TYR A 73 5.88 9.82 4.23
N VAL A 74 5.92 11.15 4.43
CA VAL A 74 5.30 11.82 5.58
C VAL A 74 3.77 11.77 5.51
N GLU A 75 3.19 11.96 4.32
CA GLU A 75 1.74 11.87 4.11
C GLU A 75 1.23 10.43 4.32
N LEU A 76 1.95 9.43 3.81
CA LEU A 76 1.66 8.01 4.03
C LEU A 76 1.72 7.63 5.50
N LYS A 77 2.77 8.06 6.23
CA LYS A 77 2.85 7.86 7.69
C LYS A 77 1.66 8.48 8.41
N SER A 78 1.31 9.71 8.06
CA SER A 78 0.17 10.42 8.65
C SER A 78 -1.15 9.71 8.34
N PHE A 79 -1.30 9.17 7.13
CA PHE A 79 -2.44 8.35 6.73
C PHE A 79 -2.51 7.06 7.55
N LEU A 80 -1.42 6.30 7.66
CA LEU A 80 -1.38 5.07 8.46
C LEU A 80 -1.70 5.32 9.94
N SER A 81 -1.20 6.43 10.52
CA SER A 81 -1.54 6.83 11.89
C SER A 81 -2.99 7.27 12.06
N SER A 82 -3.68 7.66 10.98
CA SER A 82 -5.12 7.94 11.00
C SER A 82 -5.97 6.66 10.99
N LEU A 83 -5.39 5.55 10.55
CA LEU A 83 -6.03 4.23 10.62
C LEU A 83 -5.88 3.68 12.04
N SER A 84 -6.89 2.94 12.52
CA SER A 84 -6.82 2.26 13.82
C SER A 84 -5.92 1.00 13.78
N LEU A 85 -4.67 1.15 13.35
CA LEU A 85 -3.65 0.09 13.23
C LEU A 85 -2.69 0.11 14.42
N SER A 86 -2.15 -1.06 14.79
CA SER A 86 -1.08 -1.15 15.78
C SER A 86 0.19 -0.49 15.26
N THR A 87 1.08 -0.04 16.16
CA THR A 87 2.38 0.51 15.75
C THR A 87 3.21 -0.52 14.99
N GLU A 88 3.15 -1.79 15.41
CA GLU A 88 3.85 -2.90 14.76
C GLU A 88 3.38 -3.10 13.31
N ASP A 89 2.07 -3.09 13.07
CA ASP A 89 1.52 -3.20 11.71
C ASP A 89 1.95 -2.01 10.84
N GLN A 90 1.92 -0.80 11.39
CA GLN A 90 2.37 0.41 10.66
C GLN A 90 3.84 0.29 10.27
N GLU A 91 4.70 -0.17 11.18
CA GLU A 91 6.12 -0.39 10.92
C GLU A 91 6.35 -1.48 9.86
N HIS A 92 5.63 -2.60 9.93
CA HIS A 92 5.71 -3.66 8.93
C HIS A 92 5.27 -3.17 7.54
N ILE A 93 4.17 -2.43 7.45
CA ILE A 93 3.68 -1.88 6.17
C ILE A 93 4.74 -0.95 5.56
N LEU A 94 5.25 0.00 6.34
CA LEU A 94 6.28 0.94 5.87
C LEU A 94 7.58 0.23 5.48
N PHE A 95 7.97 -0.80 6.24
CA PHE A 95 9.14 -1.61 5.93
C PHE A 95 8.99 -2.32 4.59
N ILE A 96 7.85 -2.98 4.33
CA ILE A 96 7.60 -3.67 3.06
C ILE A 96 7.62 -2.66 1.91
N ILE A 97 6.97 -1.50 2.05
CA ILE A 97 6.95 -0.44 1.04
C ILE A 97 8.34 0.05 0.67
N ASN A 98 9.20 0.32 1.66
CA ASN A 98 10.56 0.79 1.40
C ASN A 98 11.47 -0.26 0.74
N ASN A 99 11.15 -1.55 0.89
CA ASN A 99 11.98 -2.64 0.38
C ASN A 99 11.43 -3.29 -0.90
N MET A 100 10.35 -2.75 -1.49
CA MET A 100 9.76 -3.29 -2.74
C MET A 100 10.47 -2.81 -4.02
N SER A 101 11.22 -1.71 -3.96
CA SER A 101 11.85 -1.14 -5.15
C SER A 101 13.11 -1.90 -5.56
N TYR A 102 13.08 -2.52 -6.74
CA TYR A 102 14.26 -3.18 -7.36
C TYR A 102 15.45 -2.25 -7.56
N ARG A 103 15.22 -0.92 -7.55
CA ARG A 103 16.25 0.09 -7.72
C ARG A 103 17.25 0.16 -6.55
N GLN A 104 16.90 -0.46 -5.41
CA GLN A 104 17.77 -0.54 -4.23
C GLN A 104 18.63 -1.81 -4.18
N TRP A 105 18.67 -2.59 -5.28
CA TRP A 105 19.55 -3.75 -5.46
C TRP A 105 20.67 -3.46 -6.46
#